data_AF-A0A242M4D1-F1
#
_entry.id   AF-A0A242M4D1-F1
#
_cell.length_a   1.000
_cell.length_b   1.000
_cell.length_c   1.000
_cell.angle_alpha   90.00
_cell.angle_beta   90.00
_cell.angle_gamma   90.00
#
_symmetry.space_group_name_H-M   'P 1'
#
loop_
_entity.id
_entity.type
_entity.pdbx_description
1 polymer ?
#
loop_
_entity_poly.entity_id
_entity_poly.type
_entity_poly.pdbx_seq_one_letter_code
_entity_poly.pdbx_strand_id
1 'polypeptide(L)'
;MLHSRQRQKARQVHQQIWSRRIDLPDAEAGVVSISCLVAREINAPAGVTPIEWRLLTNRDVPDLAEAAQLIDWYRARWEVETFFHVLKNGCRVEALQLSTIERIERALAVFMVVAWRIARLMRLGRTCPDLDAELLFEPDEWKAAFILNKKTPPDKPPRLNEVVRLVAMLGGFLARKGDGEPGVKTIWLGMQRVVDFAAGIRYVRELEHQTCV
;
A
#
# COMPACT_ATOMS: atom_id res chain seq x y z
N MET A 1 -8.69 3.37 15.07
CA MET A 1 -9.44 2.45 14.19
C MET A 1 -8.57 1.27 13.73
N LEU A 2 -9.01 0.05 14.00
CA LEU A 2 -8.41 -1.18 13.45
C LEU A 2 -9.03 -1.49 12.09
N HIS A 3 -8.20 -1.76 11.09
CA HIS A 3 -8.66 -2.13 9.75
C HIS A 3 -9.30 -3.52 9.75
N SER A 4 -10.24 -3.73 8.81
CA SER A 4 -10.88 -5.03 8.63
C SER A 4 -9.86 -6.11 8.26
N ARG A 5 -10.05 -7.32 8.78
CA ARG A 5 -9.31 -8.54 8.42
C ARG A 5 -10.26 -9.58 7.87
N GLN A 6 -9.75 -10.69 7.34
CA GLN A 6 -10.60 -11.83 6.94
C GLN A 6 -11.52 -12.20 8.11
N ARG A 7 -12.84 -12.08 7.89
CA ARG A 7 -13.92 -12.36 8.86
C ARG A 7 -14.05 -11.38 10.05
N GLN A 8 -13.35 -10.26 10.07
CA GLN A 8 -13.51 -9.21 11.09
C GLN A 8 -13.65 -7.83 10.45
N LYS A 9 -14.78 -7.16 10.72
CA LYS A 9 -15.01 -5.78 10.27
C LYS A 9 -14.04 -4.81 10.96
N ALA A 10 -13.74 -3.71 10.28
CA ALA A 10 -13.02 -2.60 10.90
C ALA A 10 -13.80 -2.10 12.11
N ARG A 11 -13.10 -1.72 13.18
CA ARG A 11 -13.73 -1.22 14.41
C ARG A 11 -12.87 -0.21 15.14
N GLN A 12 -13.53 0.65 15.93
CA GLN A 12 -12.84 1.48 16.91
C GLN A 12 -12.33 0.58 18.04
N VAL A 13 -11.13 0.88 18.53
CA VAL A 13 -10.46 0.16 19.61
C VAL A 13 -9.97 1.23 20.58
N HIS A 14 -10.34 1.09 21.85
CA HIS A 14 -9.79 1.91 22.92
C HIS A 14 -8.72 1.08 23.63
N GLN A 15 -7.55 1.66 23.87
CA GLN A 15 -6.44 0.97 24.50
C GLN A 15 -6.03 1.70 25.76
N GLN A 16 -5.75 0.93 26.81
CA GLN A 16 -4.98 1.40 27.95
C GLN A 16 -3.49 1.15 27.65
N ILE A 17 -2.67 2.15 27.96
CA ILE A 17 -1.26 2.16 27.62
C ILE A 17 -0.43 2.29 28.90
N TRP A 18 0.61 1.46 29.00
CA TRP A 18 1.64 1.53 30.02
C TRP A 18 3.01 1.65 29.35
N SER A 19 3.88 2.49 29.88
CA SER A 19 5.27 2.60 29.46
C SER A 19 6.20 2.49 30.66
N ARG A 20 7.37 1.88 30.45
CA ARG A 20 8.44 1.85 31.47
C ARG A 20 9.80 1.71 30.79
N ARG A 21 10.79 2.47 31.26
CA ARG A 21 12.20 2.20 30.93
C ARG A 21 12.69 1.00 31.73
N ILE A 22 13.26 0.03 31.03
CA ILE A 22 13.81 -1.20 31.60
C ILE A 22 15.22 -1.42 31.09
N ASP A 23 16.03 -2.06 31.93
CA ASP A 23 17.37 -2.48 31.60
C ASP A 23 17.35 -3.98 31.31
N LEU A 24 17.81 -4.38 30.12
CA LEU A 24 17.92 -5.77 29.72
C LEU A 24 19.40 -6.16 29.60
N PRO A 25 19.79 -7.37 30.04
CA PRO A 25 21.12 -7.89 29.75
C PRO A 25 21.26 -8.14 28.25
N ASP A 26 22.43 -7.83 27.69
CA ASP A 26 22.78 -8.23 26.33
C ASP A 26 23.54 -9.58 26.30
N ALA A 27 23.90 -10.03 25.09
CA ALA A 27 24.59 -11.30 24.88
C ALA A 27 26.07 -11.28 25.33
N GLU A 28 26.64 -10.11 25.59
CA GLU A 28 28.05 -9.88 25.92
C GLU A 28 28.23 -9.41 27.38
N ALA A 29 27.25 -9.70 28.25
CA ALA A 29 27.22 -9.30 29.67
C ALA A 29 27.14 -7.78 29.93
N GLY A 30 26.79 -6.99 28.91
CA GLY A 30 26.41 -5.60 29.03
C GLY A 30 24.93 -5.41 29.37
N VAL A 31 24.51 -4.15 29.47
CA VAL A 31 23.13 -3.75 29.77
C VAL A 31 22.64 -2.76 28.72
N VAL A 32 21.47 -3.02 28.16
CA VAL A 32 20.79 -2.13 27.21
C VAL A 32 19.52 -1.58 27.85
N SER A 33 19.49 -0.27 28.06
CA SER A 33 18.30 0.43 28.51
C SER A 33 17.33 0.66 27.34
N ILE A 34 16.11 0.15 27.46
CA ILE A 34 15.06 0.27 26.45
C ILE A 34 13.74 0.70 27.08
N SER A 35 12.85 1.28 26.28
CA SER A 35 11.47 1.54 26.70
C SER A 35 10.59 0.36 26.31
N CYS A 36 9.87 -0.18 27.29
CA CYS A 36 8.81 -1.17 27.09
C CYS A 36 7.45 -0.45 27.11
N LEU A 37 6.65 -0.69 26.08
CA LEU A 37 5.31 -0.16 25.93
C LEU A 37 4.32 -1.32 25.84
N VAL A 38 3.28 -1.31 26.67
CA VAL A 38 2.15 -2.24 26.59
C VAL A 38 0.90 -1.46 26.23
N ALA A 39 0.25 -1.81 25.13
CA ALA A 39 -1.03 -1.26 24.71
C ALA A 39 -2.08 -2.37 24.65
N ARG A 40 -3.02 -2.37 25.59
CA ARG A 40 -4.07 -3.40 25.70
C ARG A 40 -5.43 -2.79 25.42
N GLU A 41 -6.20 -3.44 24.56
CA GLU A 41 -7.58 -3.11 24.31
C GLU A 41 -8.44 -3.29 25.58
N ILE A 42 -9.23 -2.27 25.89
CA ILE A 42 -10.22 -2.29 26.95
C ILE A 42 -11.62 -2.49 26.35
N ASN A 43 -12.49 -3.19 27.08
CA ASN A 43 -13.88 -3.43 26.68
C ASN A 43 -14.02 -4.10 25.29
N ALA A 44 -13.17 -5.09 25.00
CA ALA A 44 -13.28 -5.86 23.78
C ALA A 44 -14.66 -6.53 23.67
N PRO A 45 -15.29 -6.60 22.48
CA PRO A 45 -16.58 -7.25 22.30
C PRO A 45 -16.55 -8.72 22.75
N ALA A 46 -17.69 -9.22 23.24
CA ALA A 46 -17.82 -10.62 23.62
C ALA A 46 -17.43 -11.56 22.47
N GLY A 47 -16.63 -12.58 22.78
CA GLY A 47 -16.11 -13.53 21.79
C GLY A 47 -14.96 -13.03 20.92
N VAL A 48 -14.45 -11.81 21.14
CA VAL A 48 -13.27 -11.27 20.45
C VAL A 48 -12.08 -11.24 21.41
N THR A 49 -10.98 -11.89 21.02
CA THR A 49 -9.71 -11.78 21.76
C THR A 49 -9.23 -10.32 21.76
N PRO A 50 -9.02 -9.70 22.94
CA PRO A 50 -8.55 -8.33 23.03
C PRO A 50 -7.19 -8.15 22.35
N ILE A 51 -7.00 -7.02 21.67
CA ILE A 51 -5.70 -6.67 21.10
C ILE A 51 -4.75 -6.30 22.22
N GLU A 52 -3.57 -6.93 22.26
CA GLU A 52 -2.50 -6.54 23.16
C GLU A 52 -1.19 -6.45 22.37
N TRP A 53 -0.55 -5.29 22.42
CA TRP A 53 0.78 -5.06 21.87
C TRP A 53 1.78 -4.85 23.00
N ARG A 54 2.89 -5.57 22.93
CA ARG A 54 4.07 -5.38 23.80
C ARG A 54 5.22 -4.99 22.89
N LEU A 55 5.59 -3.72 22.94
CA LEU A 55 6.57 -3.11 22.04
C LEU A 55 7.80 -2.74 22.83
N LEU A 56 8.96 -3.02 22.26
CA LEU A 56 10.26 -2.58 22.75
C LEU A 56 10.80 -1.53 21.78
N THR A 57 11.34 -0.44 22.31
CA THR A 57 11.93 0.64 21.51
C THR A 57 13.13 1.24 22.21
N ASN A 58 14.10 1.72 21.44
CA ASN A 58 15.24 2.49 21.93
C ASN A 58 14.89 3.96 22.20
N ARG A 59 13.67 4.40 21.84
CA ARG A 59 13.20 5.78 22.05
C ARG A 59 12.64 5.97 23.45
N ASP A 60 12.73 7.19 23.94
CA ASP A 60 12.12 7.56 25.22
C ASP A 60 10.62 7.77 25.06
N VAL A 61 9.87 7.47 26.13
CA VAL A 61 8.41 7.54 26.15
C VAL A 61 7.97 8.29 27.41
N PRO A 62 8.21 9.61 27.48
CA PRO A 62 7.97 10.41 28.68
C PRO A 62 6.47 10.61 28.96
N ASP A 63 5.62 10.52 27.94
CA ASP A 63 4.20 10.81 28.04
C ASP A 63 3.34 9.94 27.09
N LEU A 64 2.03 10.15 27.18
CA LEU A 64 1.03 9.47 26.37
C LEU A 64 1.11 9.82 24.89
N ALA A 65 1.55 11.03 24.53
CA ALA A 65 1.61 11.48 23.14
C ALA A 65 2.73 10.74 22.39
N GLU A 66 3.91 10.64 23.00
CA GLU A 66 5.03 9.84 22.47
C GLU A 66 4.67 8.35 22.40
N ALA A 67 3.98 7.82 23.42
CA ALA A 67 3.47 6.45 23.41
C ALA A 67 2.49 6.19 22.25
N ALA A 68 1.55 7.12 22.02
CA ALA A 68 0.60 7.03 20.92
C ALA A 68 1.29 7.08 19.55
N GLN A 69 2.30 7.94 19.39
CA GLN A 69 3.08 8.03 18.16
C GLN A 69 3.80 6.71 17.83
N LEU A 70 4.42 6.07 18.83
CA LEU A 70 5.06 4.76 18.65
C LEU A 70 4.06 3.67 18.22
N ILE A 71 2.86 3.69 18.79
CA ILE A 71 1.77 2.80 18.38
C ILE A 71 1.38 3.07 16.94
N ASP A 72 1.26 4.34 16.53
CA ASP A 72 0.93 4.70 15.14
C ASP A 72 2.01 4.25 14.15
N TRP A 73 3.29 4.32 14.52
CA TRP A 73 4.36 3.73 13.71
C TRP A 73 4.27 2.21 13.65
N TYR A 74 4.00 1.54 14.77
CA TYR A 74 3.81 0.09 14.77
C TYR A 74 2.61 -0.34 13.93
N ARG A 75 1.54 0.47 13.86
CA ARG A 75 0.40 0.23 12.96
C ARG A 75 0.81 0.24 11.49
N ALA A 76 1.87 0.95 11.11
CA ALA A 76 2.42 0.92 9.76
C ALA A 76 3.17 -0.38 9.42
N ARG A 77 3.45 -1.27 10.40
CA ARG A 77 4.10 -2.58 10.15
C ARG A 77 3.35 -3.41 9.10
N TRP A 78 2.03 -3.29 9.05
CA TRP A 78 1.19 -4.03 8.09
C TRP A 78 1.45 -3.66 6.61
N GLU A 79 2.06 -2.50 6.34
CA GLU A 79 2.38 -2.08 4.97
C GLU A 79 3.33 -3.07 4.28
N VAL A 80 4.26 -3.68 5.03
CA VAL A 80 5.18 -4.68 4.47
C VAL A 80 4.44 -5.95 4.03
N GLU A 81 3.37 -6.32 4.73
CA GLU A 81 2.54 -7.47 4.36
C GLU A 81 1.77 -7.19 3.07
N THR A 82 1.32 -5.95 2.87
CA THR A 82 0.70 -5.52 1.62
C THR A 82 1.71 -5.55 0.47
N PHE A 83 2.94 -5.09 0.70
CA PHE A 83 4.03 -5.19 -0.28
C PHE A 83 4.29 -6.64 -0.70
N PHE A 84 4.50 -7.55 0.26
CA PHE A 84 4.72 -8.96 -0.05
C PHE A 84 3.50 -9.64 -0.67
N HIS A 85 2.29 -9.21 -0.32
CA HIS A 85 1.07 -9.71 -0.96
C HIS A 85 1.04 -9.35 -2.46
N VAL A 86 1.43 -8.13 -2.84
CA VAL A 86 1.55 -7.75 -4.26
C VAL A 86 2.67 -8.53 -4.93
N LEU A 87 3.84 -8.63 -4.30
CA LEU A 87 4.99 -9.35 -4.85
C LEU A 87 4.66 -10.84 -5.12
N LYS A 88 4.09 -11.52 -4.13
CA LYS A 88 3.79 -12.96 -4.23
C LYS A 88 2.56 -13.25 -5.09
N ASN A 89 1.46 -12.53 -4.89
CA ASN A 89 0.17 -12.87 -5.52
C ASN A 89 -0.14 -12.04 -6.78
N GLY A 90 0.27 -10.77 -6.79
CA GLY A 90 0.14 -9.89 -7.95
C GLY A 90 1.17 -10.23 -9.02
N CYS A 91 2.47 -10.13 -8.67
CA CYS A 91 3.57 -10.43 -9.59
C CYS A 91 3.86 -11.92 -9.76
N ARG A 92 3.29 -12.79 -8.91
CA ARG A 92 3.44 -14.26 -8.98
C ARG A 92 4.89 -14.72 -8.98
N VAL A 93 5.76 -14.07 -8.19
CA VAL A 93 7.20 -14.37 -8.21
C VAL A 93 7.53 -15.81 -7.82
N GLU A 94 6.68 -16.47 -7.02
CA GLU A 94 6.85 -17.88 -6.61
C GLU A 94 6.50 -18.87 -7.74
N ALA A 95 5.86 -18.40 -8.82
CA ALA A 95 5.56 -19.21 -10.01
C ALA A 95 6.63 -19.10 -11.11
N LEU A 96 7.66 -18.27 -10.92
CA LEU A 96 8.75 -18.12 -11.89
C LEU A 96 9.56 -19.42 -11.99
N GLN A 97 9.82 -19.87 -13.22
CA GLN A 97 10.59 -21.08 -13.54
C GLN A 97 11.94 -20.71 -14.17
N LEU A 98 12.71 -19.87 -13.47
CA LEU A 98 14.03 -19.43 -13.93
C LEU A 98 15.12 -20.42 -13.51
N SER A 99 16.04 -20.71 -14.43
CA SER A 99 16.99 -21.83 -14.29
C SER A 99 18.19 -21.58 -13.36
N THR A 100 18.43 -20.35 -12.91
CA THR A 100 19.57 -20.01 -12.02
C THR A 100 19.15 -19.00 -10.96
N ILE A 101 19.87 -18.99 -9.84
CA ILE A 101 19.62 -18.07 -8.72
C ILE A 101 19.78 -16.61 -9.17
N GLU A 102 20.82 -16.30 -9.95
CA GLU A 102 21.09 -14.93 -10.41
C GLU A 102 19.96 -14.39 -11.29
N ARG A 103 19.31 -15.26 -12.07
CA ARG A 103 18.13 -14.88 -12.87
C ARG A 103 16.92 -14.61 -11.97
N ILE A 104 16.73 -15.42 -10.92
CA ILE A 104 15.67 -15.22 -9.93
C ILE A 104 15.88 -13.89 -9.18
N GLU A 105 17.10 -13.61 -8.72
CA GLU A 105 17.43 -12.37 -8.01
C GLU A 105 17.15 -11.12 -8.87
N ARG A 106 17.56 -11.15 -10.15
CA ARG A 106 17.27 -10.06 -11.10
C ARG A 106 15.78 -9.86 -11.32
N ALA A 107 15.03 -10.94 -11.50
CA ALA A 107 13.59 -10.88 -11.65
C ALA A 107 12.91 -10.33 -10.38
N LEU A 108 13.32 -10.80 -9.20
CA LEU A 108 12.82 -10.32 -7.91
C LEU A 108 13.07 -8.82 -7.75
N ALA A 109 14.26 -8.32 -8.07
CA ALA A 109 14.57 -6.89 -7.99
C ALA A 109 13.60 -6.04 -8.81
N VAL A 110 13.30 -6.45 -10.05
CA VAL A 110 12.32 -5.75 -10.92
C VAL A 110 10.91 -5.84 -10.33
N PHE A 111 10.48 -7.03 -9.90
CA PHE A 111 9.13 -7.22 -9.34
C PHE A 111 8.94 -6.51 -8.00
N MET A 112 10.00 -6.30 -7.20
CA MET A 112 9.95 -5.49 -6.00
C MET A 112 9.63 -4.03 -6.30
N VAL A 113 10.20 -3.45 -7.37
CA VAL A 113 9.86 -2.08 -7.82
C VAL A 113 8.40 -2.00 -8.26
N VAL A 114 7.91 -3.01 -9.01
CA VAL A 114 6.50 -3.08 -9.42
C VAL A 114 5.58 -3.19 -8.19
N ALA A 115 5.89 -4.08 -7.26
CA ALA A 115 5.10 -4.27 -6.04
C ALA A 115 5.04 -3.00 -5.19
N TRP A 116 6.19 -2.32 -5.03
CA TRP A 116 6.26 -1.04 -4.36
C TRP A 116 5.43 0.03 -5.07
N ARG A 117 5.49 0.14 -6.40
CA ARG A 117 4.72 1.14 -7.16
C ARG A 117 3.22 0.97 -6.92
N ILE A 118 2.70 -0.26 -6.96
CA ILE A 118 1.28 -0.54 -6.71
C ILE A 118 0.89 -0.21 -5.27
N ALA A 119 1.70 -0.60 -4.28
CA ALA A 119 1.47 -0.28 -2.88
C ALA A 119 1.48 1.23 -2.63
N ARG A 120 2.43 1.95 -3.25
CA ARG A 120 2.55 3.41 -3.20
C ARG A 120 1.35 4.11 -3.81
N LEU A 121 0.88 3.68 -4.99
CA LEU A 121 -0.32 4.24 -5.62
C LEU A 121 -1.56 4.11 -4.74
N MET A 122 -1.78 2.92 -4.16
CA MET A 122 -2.87 2.72 -3.21
C MET A 122 -2.75 3.66 -2.01
N ARG A 123 -1.56 3.76 -1.41
CA ARG A 123 -1.35 4.58 -0.22
C ARG A 123 -1.53 6.06 -0.51
N LEU A 124 -0.90 6.59 -1.55
CA LEU A 124 -1.00 8.00 -1.91
C LEU A 124 -2.41 8.37 -2.40
N GLY A 125 -3.12 7.49 -3.10
CA GLY A 125 -4.53 7.71 -3.42
C GLY A 125 -5.40 7.92 -2.18
N ARG A 126 -5.06 7.26 -1.07
CA ARG A 126 -5.79 7.41 0.21
C ARG A 126 -5.34 8.60 1.04
N THR A 127 -4.03 8.85 1.15
CA THR A 127 -3.47 9.83 2.08
C THR A 127 -3.23 11.19 1.45
N CYS A 128 -3.05 11.24 0.13
CA CYS A 128 -2.73 12.44 -0.63
C CYS A 128 -3.59 12.49 -1.91
N PRO A 129 -4.93 12.44 -1.78
CA PRO A 129 -5.82 12.21 -2.91
C PRO A 129 -5.80 13.33 -3.95
N ASP A 130 -5.46 14.54 -3.53
CA ASP A 130 -5.49 15.77 -4.32
C ASP A 130 -4.16 16.09 -5.03
N LEU A 131 -3.15 15.22 -4.91
CA LEU A 131 -1.91 15.37 -5.69
C LEU A 131 -2.20 15.36 -7.19
N ASP A 132 -1.33 16.01 -7.96
CA ASP A 132 -1.36 15.90 -9.42
C ASP A 132 -1.07 14.45 -9.84
N ALA A 133 -1.91 13.89 -10.70
CA ALA A 133 -1.73 12.54 -11.23
C ALA A 133 -0.43 12.38 -12.03
N GLU A 134 0.07 13.44 -12.68
CA GLU A 134 1.31 13.39 -13.47
C GLU A 134 2.57 13.12 -12.64
N LEU A 135 2.49 13.27 -11.31
CA LEU A 135 3.58 12.86 -10.42
C LEU A 135 3.82 11.34 -10.43
N LEU A 136 2.81 10.53 -10.81
CA LEU A 136 2.87 9.06 -10.73
C LEU A 136 2.36 8.32 -11.99
N PHE A 137 1.72 9.04 -12.91
CA PHE A 137 1.18 8.50 -14.17
C PHE A 137 1.67 9.32 -15.34
N GLU A 138 2.16 8.65 -16.38
CA GLU A 138 2.43 9.31 -17.65
C GLU A 138 1.13 9.83 -18.28
N PRO A 139 1.19 10.87 -19.15
CA PRO A 139 0.01 11.41 -19.82
C PRO A 139 -0.88 10.36 -20.50
N ASP A 140 -0.26 9.41 -21.18
CA ASP A 140 -0.98 8.33 -21.87
C ASP A 140 -1.59 7.32 -20.88
N GLU A 141 -1.00 7.12 -19.70
CA GLU A 141 -1.53 6.20 -18.68
C GLU A 141 -2.79 6.78 -18.02
N TRP A 142 -2.76 8.04 -17.58
CA TRP A 142 -3.94 8.60 -16.94
C TRP A 142 -5.06 8.83 -17.95
N LYS A 143 -4.77 9.22 -19.21
CA LYS A 143 -5.77 9.29 -20.29
C LYS A 143 -6.37 7.92 -20.60
N ALA A 144 -5.55 6.86 -20.66
CA ALA A 144 -6.00 5.49 -20.83
C ALA A 144 -6.99 5.08 -19.74
N ALA A 145 -6.74 5.45 -18.47
CA ALA A 145 -7.67 5.16 -17.38
C ALA A 145 -9.06 5.78 -17.60
N PHE A 146 -9.15 6.99 -18.15
CA PHE A 146 -10.43 7.62 -18.52
C PHE A 146 -11.09 6.92 -19.71
N ILE A 147 -10.35 6.72 -20.79
CA ILE A 147 -10.86 6.14 -22.04
C ILE A 147 -11.41 4.71 -21.81
N LEU A 148 -10.65 3.88 -21.09
CA LEU A 148 -11.07 2.50 -20.78
C LEU A 148 -12.32 2.44 -19.89
N ASN A 149 -12.60 3.51 -19.13
CA ASN A 149 -13.83 3.68 -18.36
C ASN A 149 -14.93 4.43 -19.14
N LYS A 150 -14.76 4.62 -20.46
CA LYS A 150 -15.70 5.36 -21.34
C LYS A 150 -15.98 6.79 -20.86
N LYS A 151 -14.95 7.44 -20.31
CA LYS A 151 -14.99 8.85 -19.87
C LYS A 151 -14.11 9.69 -20.77
N THR A 152 -14.51 10.93 -21.01
CA THR A 152 -13.69 11.92 -21.70
C THR A 152 -12.52 12.32 -20.78
N PRO A 153 -11.25 12.15 -21.20
CA PRO A 153 -10.12 12.66 -20.43
C PRO A 153 -10.19 14.19 -20.33
N PRO A 154 -9.89 14.78 -19.16
CA PRO A 154 -9.80 16.23 -19.02
C PRO A 154 -8.61 16.82 -19.79
N ASP A 155 -8.66 18.12 -20.08
CA ASP A 155 -7.56 18.85 -20.75
C ASP A 155 -6.35 19.06 -19.83
N LYS A 156 -6.58 19.10 -18.52
CA LYS A 156 -5.55 19.26 -17.49
C LYS A 156 -5.40 17.97 -16.68
N PRO A 157 -4.22 17.74 -16.10
CA PRO A 157 -4.01 16.59 -15.24
C PRO A 157 -5.07 16.49 -14.13
N PRO A 158 -5.71 15.32 -13.97
CA PRO A 158 -6.69 15.08 -12.91
C PRO A 158 -6.01 14.91 -11.55
N ARG A 159 -6.82 14.80 -10.50
CA ARG A 159 -6.33 14.44 -9.15
C ARG A 159 -5.88 12.98 -9.13
N LEU A 160 -4.86 12.69 -8.33
CA LEU A 160 -4.26 11.36 -8.21
C LEU A 160 -5.31 10.30 -7.87
N ASN A 161 -6.17 10.54 -6.86
CA ASN A 161 -7.13 9.52 -6.47
C ASN A 161 -8.23 9.29 -7.51
N GLU A 162 -8.51 10.26 -8.37
CA GLU A 162 -9.45 10.06 -9.49
C GLU A 162 -8.89 9.00 -10.44
N VAL A 163 -7.63 9.14 -10.85
CA VAL A 163 -6.94 8.17 -11.72
C VAL A 163 -6.80 6.82 -11.04
N VAL A 164 -6.38 6.77 -9.77
CA VAL A 164 -6.23 5.52 -9.02
C VAL A 164 -7.57 4.77 -8.93
N ARG A 165 -8.69 5.48 -8.72
CA ARG A 165 -10.02 4.85 -8.70
C ARG A 165 -10.43 4.35 -10.08
N LEU A 166 -10.18 5.10 -11.15
CA LEU A 166 -10.44 4.65 -12.52
C LEU A 166 -9.62 3.41 -12.89
N VAL A 167 -8.33 3.39 -12.54
CA VAL A 167 -7.47 2.21 -12.67
C VAL A 167 -8.10 1.04 -11.91
N ALA A 168 -8.44 1.23 -10.63
CA ALA A 168 -9.02 0.17 -9.82
C ALA A 168 -10.35 -0.36 -10.36
N MET A 169 -11.19 0.48 -10.96
CA MET A 169 -12.46 0.07 -11.58
C MET A 169 -12.22 -0.93 -12.72
N LEU A 170 -11.15 -0.75 -13.49
CA LEU A 170 -10.75 -1.70 -14.53
C LEU A 170 -10.30 -3.04 -13.97
N GLY A 171 -9.86 -3.09 -12.71
CA GLY A 171 -9.56 -4.31 -11.96
C GLY A 171 -10.71 -4.86 -11.11
N GLY A 172 -11.93 -4.34 -11.26
CA GLY A 172 -13.15 -4.85 -10.61
C GLY A 172 -13.59 -4.08 -9.35
N PHE A 173 -13.01 -2.92 -9.05
CA PHE A 173 -13.54 -2.05 -8.00
C PHE A 173 -14.85 -1.39 -8.46
N LEU A 174 -15.96 -1.61 -7.76
CA LEU A 174 -17.27 -1.11 -8.19
C LEU A 174 -17.48 0.40 -7.95
N ALA A 175 -16.71 1.00 -7.04
CA ALA A 175 -16.77 2.42 -6.70
C ALA A 175 -18.16 2.94 -6.31
N ARG A 176 -19.01 2.11 -5.67
CA ARG A 176 -20.34 2.52 -5.19
C ARG A 176 -20.22 3.38 -3.94
N LYS A 177 -21.30 4.11 -3.63
CA LYS A 177 -21.40 4.87 -2.39
C LYS A 177 -21.23 3.93 -1.19
N GLY A 178 -20.19 4.17 -0.40
CA GLY A 178 -19.87 3.36 0.79
C GLY A 178 -18.86 2.22 0.57
N ASP A 179 -18.41 1.93 -0.66
CA ASP A 179 -17.39 0.90 -0.91
C ASP A 179 -15.99 1.29 -0.35
N GLY A 180 -15.76 2.57 -0.04
CA GLY A 180 -14.50 3.08 0.49
C GLY A 180 -13.44 3.30 -0.61
N GLU A 181 -12.19 2.97 -0.28
CA GLU A 181 -11.02 3.16 -1.16
C GLU A 181 -10.53 1.83 -1.75
N PRO A 182 -10.06 1.82 -3.01
CA PRO A 182 -9.62 0.60 -3.68
C PRO A 182 -8.42 -0.05 -2.97
N GLY A 183 -8.31 -1.37 -3.11
CA GLY A 183 -7.17 -2.14 -2.61
C GLY A 183 -6.11 -2.38 -3.67
N VAL A 184 -4.93 -2.84 -3.26
CA VAL A 184 -3.85 -3.20 -4.19
C VAL A 184 -4.29 -4.17 -5.29
N LYS A 185 -5.22 -5.10 -4.98
CA LYS A 185 -5.71 -6.11 -5.94
C LYS A 185 -6.36 -5.53 -7.18
N THR A 186 -7.33 -4.65 -6.96
CA THR A 186 -8.04 -3.99 -8.05
C THR A 186 -7.10 -3.04 -8.79
N ILE A 187 -6.17 -2.40 -8.08
CA ILE A 187 -5.21 -1.48 -8.68
C ILE A 187 -4.25 -2.24 -9.60
N TRP A 188 -3.62 -3.35 -9.20
CA TRP A 188 -2.67 -4.04 -10.08
C TRP A 188 -3.35 -4.66 -11.31
N LEU A 189 -4.56 -5.22 -11.17
CA LEU A 189 -5.31 -5.77 -12.30
C LEU A 189 -5.70 -4.68 -13.29
N GLY A 190 -6.12 -3.53 -12.77
CA GLY A 190 -6.41 -2.36 -13.59
C GLY A 190 -5.18 -1.79 -14.29
N MET A 191 -4.04 -1.77 -13.59
CA MET A 191 -2.81 -1.18 -14.11
C MET A 191 -2.27 -1.95 -15.32
N GLN A 192 -2.41 -3.29 -15.35
CA GLN A 192 -2.08 -4.10 -16.53
C GLN A 192 -2.85 -3.60 -17.77
N ARG A 193 -4.16 -3.40 -17.64
CA ARG A 193 -5.02 -2.92 -18.73
C ARG A 193 -4.64 -1.51 -19.19
N VAL A 194 -4.31 -0.63 -18.24
CA VAL A 194 -3.93 0.76 -18.54
C VAL A 194 -2.59 0.84 -19.25
N VAL A 195 -1.58 0.08 -18.80
CA VAL A 195 -0.25 0.06 -19.42
C VAL A 195 -0.33 -0.48 -20.86
N ASP A 196 -1.06 -1.56 -21.08
CA ASP A 196 -1.24 -2.15 -22.41
C ASP A 196 -1.93 -1.16 -23.37
N PHE A 197 -3.00 -0.51 -22.92
CA PHE A 197 -3.71 0.47 -23.73
C PHE A 197 -2.87 1.72 -24.01
N ALA A 198 -2.16 2.24 -23.00
CA ALA A 198 -1.27 3.39 -23.17
C ALA A 198 -0.12 3.09 -24.16
N ALA A 199 0.43 1.87 -24.14
CA ALA A 199 1.40 1.43 -25.14
C ALA A 199 0.80 1.43 -26.56
N GLY A 200 -0.45 0.98 -26.71
CA GLY A 200 -1.18 1.04 -27.98
C GLY A 200 -1.38 2.48 -28.49
N ILE A 201 -1.79 3.42 -27.62
CA ILE A 201 -1.94 4.84 -27.98
C ILE A 201 -0.61 5.40 -28.49
N ARG A 202 0.49 5.14 -27.77
CA ARG A 202 1.83 5.61 -28.15
C ARG A 202 2.24 5.08 -29.52
N TYR A 203 2.05 3.77 -29.73
CA TYR A 203 2.39 3.13 -31.00
C TYR A 203 1.61 3.71 -32.19
N VAL A 204 0.31 3.97 -32.04
CA VAL A 204 -0.50 4.61 -33.09
C VAL A 204 0.02 6.02 -33.40
N ARG A 205 0.32 6.82 -32.38
CA ARG A 205 0.89 8.17 -32.56
C ARG A 205 2.23 8.14 -33.29
N GLU A 206 3.10 7.18 -32.95
CA GLU A 206 4.38 6.98 -33.63
C GLU A 206 4.23 6.60 -35.11
N LEU A 207 3.27 5.72 -35.43
CA LEU A 207 2.97 5.35 -36.82
C LEU A 207 2.49 6.56 -37.63
N GLU A 208 1.56 7.36 -37.09
CA GLU A 208 1.06 8.56 -37.76
C GLU A 208 2.18 9.54 -38.09
N HIS A 209 3.12 9.75 -37.15
CA HIS A 209 4.29 10.60 -37.37
C HIS A 209 5.26 10.05 -38.44
N GLN A 210 5.38 8.73 -38.59
CA GLN A 210 6.23 8.11 -39.63
C GLN A 210 5.61 8.20 -41.03
N THR A 211 4.28 8.18 -41.14
CA THR A 211 3.58 8.35 -42.42
C THR A 211 3.51 9.80 -42.94
N CYS A 212 3.89 10.78 -42.12
CA CYS A 212 3.91 12.20 -42.50
C CYS A 212 5.29 12.70 -42.97
N VAL A 213 6.22 11.78 -43.30
CA VAL A 213 7.54 12.08 -43.90
C VAL A 213 7.59 11.59 -45.35
#